data_AF-A0A846XG53-F1
#
_entry.id   AF-A0A846XG53-F1
#
_cell.length_a   1.000
_cell.length_b   1.000
_cell.length_c   1.000
_cell.angle_alpha   90.00
_cell.angle_beta   90.00
_cell.angle_gamma   90.00
#
_symmetry.space_group_name_H-M   'P 1'
#
loop_
_entity.id
_entity.type
_entity.pdbx_description
1 polymer ?
#
loop_
_entity_poly.entity_id
_entity_poly.type
_entity_poly.pdbx_seq_one_letter_code
_entity_poly.pdbx_strand_id
1 'polypeptide(L)'
;MSEDRPHPLEGLLTEVLEGRLSVNMGAGSSEAIRVNAEEFVYMERDCEGFKLLIRSLQRTADEIWKREQWDIGENSKGLSSADVLVSRFRTKAKNSDDGNDVHAILEQHFQIVEDIQELHRAIAQRYMETDGEFAARYNELMAGAPPSVPLQMPPAFPTSPDLG
;
A
#
# COMPACT_ATOMS: atom_id res chain seq x y z
N MET A 1 7.73 1.30 -21.89
CA MET A 1 6.33 1.07 -22.33
C MET A 1 5.65 0.46 -21.13
N SER A 2 4.90 1.24 -20.37
CA SER A 2 4.08 0.69 -19.28
C SER A 2 3.00 -0.13 -19.96
N GLU A 3 3.11 -1.45 -19.89
CA GLU A 3 1.97 -2.31 -20.20
C GLU A 3 0.81 -1.87 -19.31
N ASP A 4 -0.30 -1.55 -19.95
CA ASP A 4 -1.61 -1.27 -19.34
C ASP A 4 -2.10 -2.59 -18.75
N ARG A 5 -1.46 -2.99 -17.64
CA ARG A 5 -1.81 -4.21 -16.92
C ARG A 5 -3.07 -3.90 -16.14
N PRO A 6 -4.14 -4.69 -16.31
CA PRO A 6 -5.40 -4.47 -15.61
C PRO A 6 -5.15 -4.39 -14.11
N HIS A 7 -5.86 -3.47 -13.46
CA HIS A 7 -5.71 -3.24 -12.03
C HIS A 7 -6.02 -4.54 -11.26
N PRO A 8 -5.21 -4.93 -10.26
CA PRO A 8 -5.35 -6.22 -9.57
C PRO A 8 -6.78 -6.57 -9.14
N LEU A 9 -7.60 -5.59 -8.76
CA LEU A 9 -8.99 -5.80 -8.34
C LEU A 9 -10.04 -5.16 -9.27
N GLU A 10 -9.66 -4.82 -10.52
CA GLU A 10 -10.55 -4.17 -11.51
C GLU A 10 -11.89 -4.91 -11.69
N GLY A 11 -11.85 -6.24 -11.69
CA GLY A 11 -13.05 -7.06 -11.79
C GLY A 11 -14.00 -6.88 -10.60
N LEU A 12 -13.47 -6.79 -9.38
CA LEU A 12 -14.27 -6.58 -8.17
C LEU A 12 -14.85 -5.16 -8.10
N LEU A 13 -14.07 -4.15 -8.51
CA LEU A 13 -14.53 -2.78 -8.66
C LEU A 13 -15.72 -2.70 -9.62
N THR A 14 -15.59 -3.34 -10.77
CA THR A 14 -16.65 -3.42 -11.79
C THR A 14 -17.90 -4.09 -11.23
N GLU A 15 -17.76 -5.19 -10.50
CA GLU A 15 -18.88 -5.88 -9.87
C GLU A 15 -19.60 -5.05 -8.81
N VAL A 16 -18.88 -4.25 -8.00
CA VAL A 16 -19.49 -3.32 -7.03
C VAL A 16 -20.20 -2.16 -7.73
N LEU A 17 -19.56 -1.54 -8.72
CA LEU A 17 -20.14 -0.43 -9.48
C LEU A 17 -21.43 -0.85 -10.18
N GLU A 18 -21.45 -2.04 -10.76
CA GLU A 18 -22.60 -2.60 -11.44
C GLU A 18 -23.64 -3.23 -10.48
N GLY A 19 -23.40 -3.19 -9.16
CA GLY A 19 -24.31 -3.73 -8.14
C GLY A 19 -24.49 -5.25 -8.23
N ARG A 20 -23.58 -5.94 -8.92
CA ARG A 20 -23.57 -7.40 -9.08
C ARG A 20 -22.89 -8.11 -7.93
N LEU A 21 -22.03 -7.41 -7.19
CA LEU A 21 -21.37 -7.98 -6.03
C LEU A 21 -22.40 -8.15 -4.91
N SER A 22 -22.93 -9.37 -4.76
CA SER A 22 -23.64 -9.73 -3.54
C SER A 22 -22.61 -9.84 -2.43
N VAL A 23 -22.45 -8.79 -1.63
CA VAL A 23 -21.78 -8.91 -0.32
C VAL A 23 -22.65 -9.78 0.57
N ASN A 24 -22.62 -11.09 0.35
CA ASN A 24 -23.20 -12.06 1.27
C ASN A 24 -22.17 -12.30 2.39
N MET A 25 -21.90 -11.24 3.18
CA MET A 25 -21.08 -11.31 4.39
C MET A 25 -21.92 -11.85 5.54
N GLY A 26 -22.40 -13.09 5.37
CA GLY A 26 -23.43 -13.68 6.23
C GLY A 26 -23.62 -15.17 6.01
N ALA A 27 -22.55 -15.94 5.86
CA ALA A 27 -22.63 -17.39 5.96
C ALA A 27 -22.64 -17.80 7.45
N GLY A 28 -23.78 -17.62 8.13
CA GLY A 28 -24.12 -18.43 9.30
C GLY A 28 -24.49 -17.77 10.64
N SER A 29 -24.57 -16.44 10.76
CA SER A 29 -25.11 -15.80 11.98
C SER A 29 -26.03 -14.62 11.64
N SER A 30 -27.20 -14.60 12.28
CA SER A 30 -28.25 -13.58 12.14
C SER A 30 -27.93 -12.27 12.90
N GLU A 31 -26.72 -12.13 13.43
CA GLU A 31 -26.19 -10.85 13.88
C GLU A 31 -25.60 -10.17 12.64
N ALA A 32 -26.47 -9.44 11.94
CA ALA A 32 -26.07 -8.53 10.88
C ALA A 32 -24.85 -7.74 11.35
N ILE A 33 -23.73 -7.89 10.64
CA ILE A 33 -22.58 -7.00 10.74
C ILE A 33 -23.16 -5.60 10.55
N ARG A 34 -23.31 -4.84 11.63
CA ARG A 34 -23.66 -3.43 11.55
C ARG A 34 -22.48 -2.78 10.85
N VAL A 35 -22.69 -2.42 9.60
CA VAL A 35 -21.76 -1.64 8.77
C VAL A 35 -21.34 -0.44 9.60
N ASN A 36 -20.10 -0.47 10.08
CA ASN A 36 -19.62 0.46 11.08
C ASN A 36 -18.95 1.62 10.35
N ALA A 37 -19.57 2.80 10.35
CA ALA A 37 -19.05 3.98 9.67
C ALA A 37 -17.64 4.35 10.15
N GLU A 38 -17.32 4.09 11.42
CA GLU A 38 -15.98 4.28 11.97
C GLU A 38 -14.96 3.34 11.32
N GLU A 39 -15.27 2.05 11.15
CA GLU A 39 -14.40 1.10 10.45
C GLU A 39 -14.12 1.56 9.02
N PHE A 40 -15.15 2.10 8.35
CA PHE A 40 -14.97 2.61 7.00
C PHE A 40 -14.02 3.81 6.92
N VAL A 41 -14.16 4.76 7.84
CA VAL A 41 -13.26 5.94 7.90
C VAL A 41 -11.83 5.56 8.27
N TYR A 42 -11.65 4.59 9.18
CA TYR A 42 -10.32 4.13 9.54
C TYR A 42 -9.61 3.39 8.41
N MET A 43 -10.33 2.58 7.64
CA MET A 43 -9.77 1.91 6.47
C MET A 43 -9.25 2.92 5.44
N GLU A 44 -10.03 3.96 5.12
CA GLU A 44 -9.61 5.02 4.19
C GLU A 44 -8.31 5.71 4.66
N ARG A 45 -8.26 6.08 5.95
CA ARG A 45 -7.08 6.69 6.57
C ARG A 45 -5.86 5.76 6.49
N ASP A 46 -6.04 4.49 6.79
CA ASP A 46 -4.96 3.52 6.87
C ASP A 46 -4.43 3.16 5.47
N CYS A 47 -5.30 3.08 4.46
CA CYS A 47 -4.90 2.97 3.04
C CYS A 47 -4.02 4.15 2.62
N GLU A 48 -4.43 5.39 2.95
CA GLU A 48 -3.60 6.57 2.69
C GLU A 48 -2.25 6.52 3.42
N GLY A 49 -2.25 6.12 4.70
CA GLY A 49 -1.01 5.94 5.45
C GLY A 49 -0.08 4.89 4.85
N PHE A 50 -0.63 3.80 4.32
CA PHE A 50 0.13 2.75 3.67
C PHE A 50 0.72 3.22 2.33
N LYS A 51 -0.07 3.92 1.51
CA LYS A 51 0.39 4.54 0.26
C LYS A 51 1.53 5.54 0.49
N LEU A 52 1.41 6.38 1.52
CA LEU A 52 2.47 7.32 1.90
C LEU A 52 3.76 6.60 2.33
N LEU A 53 3.65 5.52 3.10
CA LEU A 53 4.80 4.69 3.47
C LEU A 53 5.46 4.07 2.23
N ILE A 54 4.67 3.51 1.31
CA ILE A 54 5.16 2.97 0.05
C ILE A 54 5.96 4.03 -0.73
N ARG A 55 5.42 5.23 -0.90
CA ARG A 55 6.10 6.32 -1.62
C ARG A 55 7.39 6.74 -0.91
N SER A 56 7.43 6.71 0.42
CA SER A 56 8.65 6.94 1.18
C SER A 56 9.72 5.88 0.89
N LEU A 57 9.34 4.61 0.86
CA LEU A 57 10.26 3.50 0.57
C LEU A 57 10.76 3.51 -0.88
N GLN A 58 9.89 3.86 -1.84
CA GLN A 58 10.28 4.05 -3.23
C GLN A 58 11.30 5.20 -3.39
N ARG A 59 11.17 6.27 -2.60
CA ARG A 59 12.17 7.35 -2.58
C ARG A 59 13.52 6.85 -2.09
N THR A 60 13.55 6.08 -1.00
CA THR A 60 14.79 5.44 -0.51
C THR A 60 15.42 4.54 -1.57
N ALA A 61 14.61 3.74 -2.28
CA ALA A 61 15.09 2.91 -3.38
C ALA A 61 15.67 3.75 -4.54
N ASP A 62 15.01 4.85 -4.89
CA ASP A 62 15.50 5.79 -5.91
C ASP A 62 16.82 6.46 -5.50
N GLU A 63 16.98 6.83 -4.23
CA GLU A 63 18.23 7.38 -3.68
C GLU A 63 19.37 6.35 -3.75
N ILE A 64 19.12 5.09 -3.39
CA ILE A 64 20.08 3.99 -3.53
C ILE A 64 20.49 3.82 -4.99
N TRP A 65 19.52 3.80 -5.90
CA TRP A 65 19.77 3.60 -7.33
C TRP A 65 20.59 4.76 -7.93
N LYS A 66 20.29 6.01 -7.56
CA LYS A 66 20.97 7.21 -8.08
C LYS A 66 22.34 7.48 -7.47
N ARG A 67 22.63 6.96 -6.27
CA ARG A 67 23.86 7.28 -5.53
C ARG A 67 25.12 7.03 -6.36
N GLU A 68 25.84 8.08 -6.77
CA GLU A 68 27.01 7.94 -7.66
C GLU A 68 28.19 7.23 -6.99
N GLN A 69 28.53 7.59 -5.75
CA GLN A 69 29.66 7.05 -5.00
C GLN A 69 29.19 6.40 -3.69
N TRP A 70 29.74 5.22 -3.42
CA TRP A 70 29.41 4.38 -2.27
C TRP A 70 30.54 4.33 -1.25
N ASP A 71 31.74 4.79 -1.63
CA ASP A 71 32.94 4.87 -0.76
C ASP A 71 33.34 3.50 -0.17
N ILE A 72 33.04 2.42 -0.89
CA ILE A 72 33.40 1.05 -0.52
C ILE A 72 34.55 0.48 -1.36
N GLY A 73 35.16 1.33 -2.18
CA GLY A 73 36.27 0.95 -3.06
C GLY A 73 35.81 0.46 -4.44
N GLU A 74 34.59 0.78 -4.85
CA GLU A 74 33.98 0.40 -6.13
C GLU A 74 34.78 0.86 -7.36
N ASN A 75 35.56 1.94 -7.21
CA ASN A 75 36.42 2.47 -8.27
C ASN A 75 37.88 1.97 -8.19
N SER A 76 38.20 1.09 -7.24
CA SER A 76 39.56 0.59 -7.03
C SER A 76 39.85 -0.63 -7.88
N LYS A 77 40.92 -0.59 -8.69
CA LYS A 77 41.33 -1.67 -9.62
C LYS A 77 41.63 -3.04 -8.98
N GLY A 78 41.61 -3.16 -7.65
CA GLY A 78 41.81 -4.40 -6.90
C GLY A 78 40.60 -4.90 -6.10
N LEU A 79 39.47 -4.17 -6.12
CA LEU A 79 38.28 -4.48 -5.30
C LEU A 79 37.06 -4.78 -6.19
N SER A 80 37.18 -5.80 -7.05
CA SER A 80 36.09 -6.20 -7.95
C SER A 80 34.81 -6.63 -7.22
N SER A 81 34.91 -7.10 -5.98
CA SER A 81 33.75 -7.42 -5.14
C SER A 81 32.92 -6.19 -4.77
N ALA A 82 33.56 -5.04 -4.57
CA ALA A 82 32.89 -3.78 -4.25
C ALA A 82 32.01 -3.31 -5.43
N ASP A 83 32.54 -3.35 -6.65
CA ASP A 83 31.79 -3.03 -7.87
C ASP A 83 30.58 -3.96 -8.06
N VAL A 84 30.76 -5.27 -7.87
CA VAL A 84 29.66 -6.25 -7.94
C VAL A 84 28.59 -5.97 -6.90
N LEU A 85 28.96 -5.60 -5.67
CA LEU A 85 28.01 -5.26 -4.62
C LEU A 85 27.20 -4.00 -4.96
N VAL A 86 27.87 -2.92 -5.38
CA VAL A 86 27.19 -1.68 -5.80
C VAL A 86 26.22 -1.96 -6.94
N SER A 87 26.66 -2.70 -7.97
CA SER A 87 25.82 -3.07 -9.10
C SER A 87 24.57 -3.83 -8.65
N ARG A 88 24.73 -4.86 -7.80
CA ARG A 88 23.60 -5.62 -7.25
C ARG A 88 22.63 -4.77 -6.44
N PHE A 89 23.14 -3.89 -5.57
CA PHE A 89 22.27 -3.02 -4.77
C PHE A 89 21.49 -2.04 -5.65
N ARG A 90 22.12 -1.45 -6.67
CA ARG A 90 21.41 -0.57 -7.63
C ARG A 90 20.33 -1.34 -8.36
N THR A 91 20.65 -2.49 -8.95
CA THR A 91 19.67 -3.31 -9.69
C THR A 91 18.52 -3.73 -8.79
N LYS A 92 18.78 -4.12 -7.54
CA LYS A 92 17.72 -4.52 -6.60
C LYS A 92 16.90 -3.35 -6.08
N ALA A 93 17.44 -2.14 -6.08
CA ALA A 93 16.69 -0.95 -5.69
C ALA A 93 15.70 -0.53 -6.78
N LYS A 94 16.12 -0.48 -8.05
CA LYS A 94 15.30 0.00 -9.16
C LYS A 94 15.83 -0.46 -10.53
N ASN A 95 14.93 -0.63 -11.49
CA ASN A 95 15.22 -0.97 -12.89
C ASN A 95 15.89 -2.35 -13.03
N SER A 96 15.40 -3.36 -12.33
CA SER A 96 15.79 -4.73 -12.67
C SER A 96 15.04 -5.22 -13.91
N ASP A 97 15.70 -6.00 -14.75
CA ASP A 97 15.11 -6.49 -16.00
C ASP A 97 13.92 -7.44 -15.79
N ASP A 98 13.87 -8.10 -14.63
CA ASP A 98 12.84 -9.06 -14.23
C ASP A 98 11.70 -8.43 -13.40
N GLY A 99 11.75 -7.12 -13.14
CA GLY A 99 10.80 -6.43 -12.26
C GLY A 99 10.89 -6.84 -10.78
N ASN A 100 11.88 -7.65 -10.42
CA ASN A 100 12.22 -8.03 -9.05
C ASN A 100 13.16 -6.99 -8.41
N ASP A 101 12.73 -5.74 -8.44
CA ASP A 101 13.34 -4.62 -7.72
C ASP A 101 12.33 -4.00 -6.76
N VAL A 102 12.86 -3.38 -5.70
CA VAL A 102 12.08 -2.81 -4.61
C VAL A 102 11.08 -1.78 -5.14
N HIS A 103 11.50 -0.91 -6.06
CA HIS A 103 10.63 0.13 -6.58
C HIS A 103 9.43 -0.43 -7.35
N ALA A 104 9.64 -1.42 -8.23
CA ALA A 104 8.62 -2.07 -9.03
C ALA A 104 7.65 -2.91 -8.19
N ILE A 105 8.16 -3.64 -7.19
CA ILE A 105 7.33 -4.42 -6.26
C ILE A 105 6.46 -3.48 -5.42
N LEU A 106 7.04 -2.41 -4.89
CA LEU A 106 6.30 -1.42 -4.12
C LEU A 106 5.23 -0.70 -4.95
N GLU A 107 5.48 -0.46 -6.24
CA GLU A 107 4.45 0.10 -7.12
C GLU A 107 3.26 -0.86 -7.27
N GLN A 108 3.50 -2.16 -7.40
CA GLN A 108 2.40 -3.15 -7.43
C GLN A 108 1.60 -3.14 -6.12
N HIS A 109 2.27 -3.01 -4.98
CA HIS A 109 1.59 -2.90 -3.69
C HIS A 109 0.81 -1.58 -3.57
N PHE A 110 1.31 -0.49 -4.14
CA PHE A 110 0.59 0.78 -4.19
C PHE A 110 -0.74 0.62 -4.92
N GLN A 111 -0.71 0.00 -6.10
CA GLN A 111 -1.90 -0.26 -6.90
C GLN A 111 -2.90 -1.15 -6.18
N ILE A 112 -2.45 -2.20 -5.49
CA ILE A 112 -3.34 -3.05 -4.68
C ILE A 112 -4.03 -2.24 -3.57
N VAL A 113 -3.30 -1.37 -2.87
CA VAL A 113 -3.88 -0.55 -1.80
C VAL A 113 -4.85 0.49 -2.35
N GLU A 114 -4.53 1.08 -3.51
CA GLU A 114 -5.40 2.00 -4.23
C GLU A 114 -6.72 1.31 -4.63
N ASP A 115 -6.64 0.12 -5.23
CA ASP A 115 -7.82 -0.67 -5.59
C ASP A 115 -8.69 -1.02 -4.37
N ILE A 116 -8.08 -1.40 -3.24
CA ILE A 116 -8.81 -1.70 -1.99
C ILE A 116 -9.54 -0.44 -1.49
N GLN A 117 -8.86 0.71 -1.52
CA GLN A 117 -9.44 1.98 -1.10
C GLN A 117 -10.63 2.37 -2.00
N GLU A 118 -10.48 2.25 -3.31
CA GLU A 118 -11.56 2.54 -4.27
C GLU A 118 -12.77 1.64 -4.06
N LEU A 119 -12.54 0.33 -3.89
CA LEU A 119 -13.58 -0.65 -3.63
C LEU A 119 -14.37 -0.28 -2.37
N HIS A 120 -13.62 0.04 -1.32
CA HIS A 120 -14.17 0.37 -0.03
C HIS A 120 -14.96 1.70 -0.06
N ARG A 121 -14.47 2.71 -0.81
CA ARG A 121 -15.19 3.96 -1.06
C ARG A 121 -16.48 3.73 -1.86
N ALA A 122 -16.45 2.87 -2.88
CA ALA A 122 -17.64 2.53 -3.66
C ALA A 122 -18.71 1.85 -2.79
N ILE A 123 -18.31 0.95 -1.90
CA ILE A 123 -19.21 0.33 -0.93
C ILE A 123 -19.81 1.38 0.01
N ALA A 124 -18.98 2.28 0.57
CA ALA A 124 -19.44 3.35 1.46
C ALA A 124 -20.50 4.23 0.78
N GLN A 125 -20.25 4.63 -0.47
CA GLN A 125 -21.17 5.45 -1.25
C GLN A 125 -22.53 4.77 -1.41
N ARG A 126 -22.55 3.46 -1.72
CA ARG A 126 -23.81 2.70 -1.82
C ARG A 126 -24.58 2.69 -0.51
N TYR A 127 -23.90 2.53 0.63
CA TYR A 127 -24.56 2.61 1.94
C TYR A 127 -25.11 4.01 2.23
N MET A 128 -24.37 5.06 1.90
CA MET A 128 -24.85 6.44 2.05
C MET A 128 -26.09 6.73 1.20
N GLU A 129 -26.20 6.12 0.01
CA GLU A 129 -27.38 6.25 -0.87
C GLU A 129 -28.63 5.59 -0.27
N THR A 130 -28.47 4.51 0.51
CA THR A 130 -29.59 3.73 1.04
C THR A 130 -29.92 3.99 2.51
N ASP A 131 -28.97 4.52 3.28
CA ASP A 131 -29.07 4.74 4.73
C ASP A 131 -28.58 6.15 5.12
N GLY A 132 -29.55 7.00 5.49
CA GLY A 132 -29.29 8.38 5.88
C GLY A 132 -28.61 8.54 7.25
N GLU A 133 -28.81 7.60 8.18
CA GLU A 133 -28.14 7.63 9.49
C GLU A 133 -26.66 7.27 9.32
N PHE A 134 -26.37 6.24 8.51
CA PHE A 134 -25.01 5.90 8.11
C PHE A 134 -24.34 7.09 7.41
N ALA A 135 -25.02 7.74 6.46
CA ALA A 135 -24.47 8.89 5.75
C ALA A 135 -24.11 10.05 6.67
N ALA A 136 -24.99 10.39 7.63
CA ALA A 136 -24.72 11.44 8.60
C ALA A 136 -23.49 11.09 9.46
N ARG A 137 -23.41 9.85 9.94
CA ARG A 137 -22.30 9.40 10.80
C ARG A 137 -20.97 9.33 10.06
N TYR A 138 -20.96 8.79 8.84
CA TYR A 138 -19.77 8.71 7.99
C TYR A 138 -19.19 10.11 7.69
N ASN A 139 -20.06 11.06 7.32
CA ASN A 139 -19.64 12.43 7.05
C ASN A 139 -19.07 13.14 8.30
N GLU A 140 -19.69 12.93 9.46
CA GLU A 140 -19.18 13.44 10.74
C GLU A 140 -17.77 12.90 11.06
N LEU A 141 -17.58 11.59 10.90
CA LEU A 141 -16.31 10.92 11.17
C LEU A 141 -15.21 11.33 10.20
N MET A 142 -15.52 11.43 8.91
CA MET A 142 -14.57 11.91 7.89
C MET A 142 -14.14 13.36 8.16
N ALA A 143 -15.05 14.24 8.59
CA ALA A 143 -14.73 15.63 8.92
C ALA A 143 -13.85 15.75 10.18
N GLY A 144 -13.99 14.82 11.13
CA GLY A 144 -13.20 14.77 12.36
C GLY A 144 -11.94 13.88 12.29
N ALA A 145 -11.69 13.22 11.16
CA ALA A 145 -10.62 12.25 11.04
C ALA A 145 -9.24 12.93 11.15
N PRO A 146 -8.30 12.37 11.93
CA PRO A 146 -6.93 12.88 11.96
C PRO A 146 -6.29 12.72 10.58
N PRO A 147 -5.35 13.61 10.19
CA PRO A 147 -4.68 13.50 8.91
C PRO A 147 -3.92 12.17 8.81
N SER A 148 -3.97 11.55 7.63
CA SER A 148 -3.19 10.35 7.35
C SER A 148 -1.71 10.67 7.40
N VAL A 149 -0.97 9.88 8.19
CA VAL A 149 0.49 9.91 8.25
C VAL A 149 1.03 8.61 7.68
N PRO A 150 2.26 8.58 7.14
CA PRO A 150 2.88 7.32 6.74
C PRO A 150 2.81 6.32 7.89
N LEU A 151 2.34 5.11 7.61
CA LEU A 151 2.35 4.05 8.61
C LEU A 151 3.78 3.84 9.12
N GLN A 152 3.90 3.61 10.42
CA GLN A 152 5.20 3.27 10.98
C GLN A 152 5.58 1.88 10.51
N MET A 153 6.80 1.74 9.98
CA MET A 153 7.35 0.42 9.77
C MET A 153 7.46 -0.29 11.13
N PRO A 154 7.11 -1.59 11.20
CA PRO A 154 7.45 -2.37 12.38
C PRO A 154 8.95 -2.30 12.63
N PRO A 155 9.40 -2.37 13.89
CA PRO A 155 10.82 -2.30 14.23
C PRO A 155 11.60 -3.33 13.41
N ALA A 156 12.70 -2.89 12.80
CA ALA A 156 13.43 -3.64 11.77
C ALA A 156 13.99 -5.00 12.24
N PHE A 157 14.02 -5.26 13.55
CA PHE A 157 14.32 -6.55 14.16
C PHE A 157 13.56 -6.66 15.49
N PRO A 158 13.11 -7.86 15.91
CA PRO A 158 12.81 -8.07 17.31
C PRO A 158 14.10 -7.78 18.09
N THR A 159 14.08 -6.79 18.97
CA THR A 159 15.13 -6.64 19.98
C THR A 159 15.10 -7.93 20.79
N SER A 160 16.06 -8.82 20.58
CA SER A 160 16.31 -9.91 21.51
C SER A 160 16.40 -9.30 22.90
N PRO A 161 15.55 -9.69 23.87
CA PRO A 161 15.67 -9.16 25.22
C PRO A 161 17.03 -9.58 25.78
N ASP A 162 17.65 -8.66 26.51
CA ASP A 162 18.92 -8.76 27.23
C ASP A 162 19.36 -10.19 27.55
N LEU A 163 20.54 -10.58 27.04
CA LEU A 163 21.38 -11.58 27.70
C LEU A 163 22.11 -10.88 28.84
N GLY A 164 21.43 -10.77 29.98
CA GLY A 164 22.07 -10.59 31.29
C GLY A 164 22.69 -11.89 31.81
#